data_AF-A0A951SSV3-F1
#
_entry.id   AF-A0A951SSV3-F1
#
_cell.length_a   1.000
_cell.length_b   1.000
_cell.length_c   1.000
_cell.angle_alpha   90.00
_cell.angle_beta   90.00
_cell.angle_gamma   90.00
#
_symmetry.space_group_name_H-M   'P 1'
#
loop_
_entity.id
_entity.type
_entity.pdbx_description
1 polymer ?
#
loop_
_entity_poly.entity_id
_entity_poly.type
_entity_poly.pdbx_seq_one_letter_code
_entity_poly.pdbx_strand_id
1 'polypeptide(L)' 'MTNISFAIKEEGNVSLKIFDITGKEVAVLVNEFKAPGYYGVQFDSGKYGFSSGIYYYVLTQTSNGKLMNRSVRKMLLLK' A
#
# COMPACT_ATOMS: atom_id res chain seq x y z
N MET A 1 14.28 1.29 -4.68
CA MET A 1 13.39 2.07 -3.80
C MET A 1 12.25 2.66 -4.62
N THR A 2 11.03 2.61 -4.10
CA THR A 2 9.83 3.14 -4.73
C THR A 2 9.09 4.03 -3.73
N ASN A 3 8.75 5.26 -4.12
CA ASN A 3 7.93 6.14 -3.28
C ASN A 3 6.46 5.97 -3.66
N ILE A 4 5.64 5.54 -2.70
CA ILE A 4 4.19 5.38 -2.88
C ILE A 4 3.51 6.55 -2.20
N SER A 5 2.89 7.42 -2.99
CA SER A 5 2.13 8.58 -2.50
C SER A 5 0.64 8.32 -2.59
N PHE A 6 -0.11 8.74 -1.57
CA PHE A 6 -1.55 8.60 -1.52
C PHE A 6 -2.20 9.75 -0.74
N ALA A 7 -3.46 10.02 -1.05
CA ALA A 7 -4.26 11.05 -0.39
C ALA A 7 -5.40 10.40 0.38
N ILE A 8 -5.64 10.90 1.58
CA ILE A 8 -6.72 10.52 2.47
C ILE A 8 -7.69 11.69 2.53
N LYS A 9 -8.93 11.47 2.09
CA LYS A 9 -9.95 12.54 2.01
C LYS A 9 -10.69 12.76 3.32
N GLU A 10 -10.83 11.70 4.12
CA GLU A 10 -11.59 11.67 5.36
C GLU A 10 -10.79 10.84 6.38
N GLU A 11 -10.93 11.12 7.65
CA GLU A 11 -10.23 10.33 8.67
C GLU A 11 -10.69 8.88 8.69
N GLY A 12 -9.77 7.97 8.99
CA GLY A 12 -10.07 6.55 9.06
C GLY A 12 -8.84 5.67 9.17
N ASN A 13 -9.07 4.37 9.31
CA ASN A 13 -8.02 3.36 9.27
C ASN A 13 -7.55 3.18 7.83
N VAL A 14 -6.25 3.33 7.62
CA VAL A 14 -5.59 3.18 6.32
C VAL A 14 -4.66 1.99 6.38
N SER A 15 -4.78 1.10 5.40
CA SER A 15 -3.81 0.03 5.17
C SER A 15 -3.24 0.09 3.77
N LEU A 16 -1.92 -0.06 3.66
CA LEU A 16 -1.20 -0.21 2.41
C LEU A 16 -0.44 -1.53 2.45
N LYS A 17 -0.86 -2.47 1.61
CA LYS A 17 -0.36 -3.85 1.60
C LYS A 17 0.19 -4.20 0.24
N ILE A 18 1.26 -5.00 0.20
CA ILE A 18 1.91 -5.49 -1.01
C ILE A 18 1.55 -6.97 -1.20
N PHE A 19 1.23 -7.33 -2.44
CA PHE A 19 0.89 -8.67 -2.87
C PHE A 19 1.75 -9.07 -4.06
N ASP A 20 2.12 -10.35 -4.13
CA ASP A 20 2.70 -10.92 -5.35
C ASP A 20 1.63 -11.23 -6.41
N ILE A 21 2.05 -11.74 -7.57
CA ILE A 21 1.14 -12.06 -8.69
C ILE A 21 0.16 -13.19 -8.38
N THR A 22 0.44 -14.01 -7.35
CA THR A 22 -0.46 -15.09 -6.91
C THR A 22 -1.52 -14.59 -5.93
N GLY A 23 -1.44 -13.33 -5.50
CA GLY A 23 -2.35 -12.72 -4.53
C GLY A 23 -1.94 -12.97 -3.08
N LYS A 24 -0.72 -13.50 -2.82
CA LYS A 24 -0.19 -13.66 -1.48
C LYS A 24 0.24 -12.30 -0.92
N GLU A 25 -0.21 -11.96 0.28
CA GLU A 25 0.30 -10.79 1.02
C GLU A 25 1.76 -11.03 1.41
N VAL A 26 2.64 -10.12 0.98
CA VAL A 26 4.10 -10.24 1.19
C VAL A 26 4.66 -9.13 2.06
N ALA A 27 3.96 -8.00 2.21
CA ALA A 27 4.34 -6.94 3.14
C ALA A 27 3.14 -6.04 3.51
N VAL A 28 3.21 -5.45 4.70
CA VAL A 28 2.33 -4.37 5.15
C VAL A 28 3.20 -3.14 5.37
N LEU A 29 2.94 -2.07 4.62
CA LEU A 29 3.71 -0.82 4.69
C LEU A 29 3.05 0.21 5.60
N VAL A 30 1.71 0.20 5.67
CA VAL A 30 0.90 1.09 6.50
C VAL A 30 -0.27 0.27 7.05
N ASN A 31 -0.60 0.45 8.32
CA ASN A 31 -1.80 -0.11 8.95
C ASN A 31 -2.15 0.68 10.21
N GLU A 32 -2.67 1.89 10.05
CA GLU A 32 -2.88 2.83 11.15
C GLU A 32 -4.01 3.82 10.83
N PHE A 33 -4.51 4.49 11.86
CA PHE A 33 -5.48 5.58 11.70
C PHE A 33 -4.77 6.83 11.15
N LYS A 34 -5.34 7.44 10.10
CA LYS A 34 -4.82 8.67 9.48
C LYS A 34 -5.91 9.72 9.39
N ALA A 35 -5.52 10.97 9.63
CA ALA A 35 -6.34 12.15 9.35
C ALA A 35 -6.35 12.46 7.83
N PRO A 36 -7.23 13.36 7.36
CA PRO A 36 -7.18 13.83 5.98
C PRO A 36 -5.83 14.48 5.66
N GLY A 37 -5.27 14.16 4.50
CA GLY A 37 -3.97 14.68 4.09
C GLY A 37 -3.28 13.88 2.99
N TYR A 38 -2.09 14.33 2.60
CA TYR A 38 -1.23 13.64 1.65
C TYR A 38 -0.11 12.92 2.39
N TYR A 39 0.09 11.66 2.06
CA TYR A 39 1.08 10.80 2.69
C TYR A 39 1.97 10.15 1.64
N GLY A 40 3.22 9.93 2.02
CA GLY A 40 4.20 9.19 1.23
C GLY A 40 4.84 8.11 2.09
N VAL A 41 4.98 6.92 1.54
CA VAL A 41 5.77 5.84 2.16
C VAL A 41 6.84 5.37 1.18
N GLN A 42 8.04 5.21 1.70
CA GLN A 42 9.15 4.66 0.96
C GLN A 42 9.13 3.14 1.07
N PHE A 43 9.05 2.48 -0.07
CA PHE A 43 9.12 1.04 -0.19
C PHE A 43 10.50 0.62 -0.70
N ASP A 44 11.25 -0.08 0.14
CA ASP A 44 12.52 -0.70 -0.24
C ASP A 44 12.35 -2.21 -0.43
N SER A 45 12.14 -2.63 -1.67
CA SER A 45 12.02 -4.05 -2.04
C SER A 45 13.27 -4.87 -1.72
N GLY A 46 14.45 -4.25 -1.65
CA GLY A 46 15.71 -4.93 -1.31
C GLY A 46 15.70 -5.42 0.13
N LYS A 47 15.19 -4.60 1.06
CA LYS A 47 15.05 -4.95 2.48
C LYS A 47 14.15 -6.17 2.72
N TYR A 48 13.14 -6.37 1.87
CA TYR A 48 12.21 -7.50 1.98
C TYR A 48 12.66 -8.74 1.17
N GLY A 49 13.83 -8.67 0.50
CA GLY A 49 14.33 -9.78 -0.31
C GLY A 49 13.46 -10.12 -1.52
N PHE A 50 12.67 -9.16 -2.04
CA PHE A 50 11.78 -9.42 -3.17
C PHE A 50 12.58 -9.59 -4.47
N SER A 51 12.17 -10.55 -5.29
CA SER A 51 12.73 -10.74 -6.63
C SER A 51 12.17 -9.71 -7.61
N SER A 52 12.86 -9.52 -8.74
CA SER A 52 12.27 -8.80 -9.88
C SER A 52 10.98 -9.50 -10.30
N GLY A 53 9.94 -8.72 -10.60
CA GLY A 53 8.63 -9.28 -10.95
C GLY A 53 7.48 -8.30 -10.83
N ILE A 54 6.28 -8.80 -11.09
CA ILE A 54 5.04 -8.01 -10.98
C ILE A 54 4.48 -8.18 -9.57
N TYR A 55 4.21 -7.05 -8.93
CA TYR A 55 3.57 -6.96 -7.64
C TYR A 55 2.39 -6.00 -7.70
N TYR A 56 1.52 -6.11 -6.72
CA TYR A 56 0.39 -5.20 -6.53
C TYR A 56 0.48 -4.57 -5.17
N TYR A 57 0.17 -3.28 -5.08
CA TYR A 57 -0.12 -2.66 -3.80
C TYR A 57 -1.57 -2.26 -3.73
N VAL A 58 -2.15 -2.49 -2.55
CA VAL A 58 -3.56 -2.21 -2.26
C VAL A 58 -3.61 -1.22 -1.12
N LEU A 59 -4.13 -0.03 -1.42
CA LEU A 59 -4.50 0.97 -0.43
C LEU A 59 -5.97 0.76 -0.07
N THR A 60 -6.27 0.60 1.21
CA THR A 60 -7.63 0.47 1.73
C THR A 60 -7.84 1.48 2.85
N GLN A 61 -8.91 2.26 2.76
CA GLN A 61 -9.33 3.21 3.77
C GLN A 61 -10.71 2.82 4.28
N THR A 62 -10.85 2.72 5.59
CA THR A 62 -12.08 2.34 6.27
C THR A 62 -12.39 3.37 7.35
N SER A 63 -13.61 3.91 7.38
CA SER A 63 -14.08 4.84 8.41
C SER A 63 -15.41 4.36 8.96
N ASN A 64 -15.57 4.37 10.29
CA ASN A 64 -16.76 3.88 10.99
C ASN A 64 -17.22 2.48 10.52
N GLY A 65 -16.26 1.57 10.29
CA GLY A 65 -16.53 0.20 9.83
C GLY A 65 -16.93 0.08 8.35
N LYS A 66 -17.02 1.18 7.60
CA LYS A 66 -17.37 1.20 6.18
C LYS A 66 -16.15 1.47 5.30
N LEU A 67 -16.07 0.75 4.17
CA LEU A 67 -15.04 0.97 3.17
C LEU A 67 -15.25 2.33 2.48
N MET A 68 -14.27 3.22 2.61
CA MET A 68 -14.29 4.56 2.01
C MET A 68 -13.57 4.57 0.66
N ASN A 69 -12.37 3.98 0.63
CA ASN A 69 -11.54 3.92 -0.57
C ASN A 69 -10.85 2.56 -0.64
N ARG A 70 -10.81 1.98 -1.85
CA ARG A 70 -9.92 0.88 -2.16
C ARG A 70 -9.28 1.12 -3.52
N SER A 71 -7.96 1.19 -3.54
CA SER A 71 -7.19 1.41 -4.75
C SER A 71 -6.17 0.29 -4.91
N VAL A 72 -6.12 -0.31 -6.10
CA VAL A 72 -5.15 -1.36 -6.45
C VAL A 72 -4.28 -0.84 -7.57
N ARG A 73 -2.96 -0.97 -7.43
CA ARG A 73 -2.01 -0.51 -8.44
C ARG A 73 -0.92 -1.56 -8.67
N LYS A 74 -0.61 -1.78 -9.94
CA LYS A 74 0.45 -2.70 -10.39
C LYS A 74 1.81 -1.99 -10.29
N MET A 75 2.82 -2.72 -9.85
CA MET A 75 4.21 -2.29 -9.75
C MET A 75 5.10 -3.35 -10.39
N LEU A 76 6.00 -2.93 -11.28
CA LEU A 76 7.10 -3.76 -11.73
C LEU A 76 8.29 -3.48 -10.82
N LEU A 77 8.77 -4.51 -10.13
CA LEU A 77 10.02 -4.45 -9.40
C LEU A 77 11.14 -4.93 -10.30
N LEU A 78 12.17 -4.10 -10.42
CA LEU A 78 13.41 -4.40 -11.10
C LEU A 78 14.53 -4.30 -10.05
N LYS A 79 15.38 -5.31 -10.03
CA LYS A 79 16.57 -5.37 -9.19
C LYS A 79 17.78 -4.85 -9.96
#